data_AF-A0A7J3V2D4-F1
#
_entry.id   AF-A0A7J3V2D4-F1
#
_cell.length_a   1.000
_cell.length_b   1.000
_cell.length_c   1.000
_cell.angle_alpha   90.00
_cell.angle_beta   90.00
_cell.angle_gamma   90.00
#
_symmetry.space_group_name_H-M   'P 1'
#
loop_
_entity.id
_entity.type
_entity.pdbx_description
1 polymer ?
#
loop_
_entity_poly.entity_id
_entity_poly.type
_entity_poly.pdbx_seq_one_letter_code
_entity_poly.pdbx_strand_id
1 'polypeptide(L)'
;MVDVQLQTLRICALLHDIGKLECWANRRPWLEHIPCTYEIVKASLGEEYAVASMRHHAGLSYPVEYNPQTELEKIICLANNFAAGAYGREEPEHGAPYPKPISLAHVLSDGSVVRRSFVEEELAEALKVLQKKIKEVGVSIAERPLEAYLEIFDLLASSELREMPSDTRTSLNDVSLWNHLKLTAAFATCIWMDGGYRGDAYDNYNFAIL
;
A
#
# COMPACT_ATOMS: atom_id res chain seq x y z
N MET A 1 19.26 -4.69 19.44
CA MET A 1 19.79 -4.39 18.09
C MET A 1 18.55 -4.08 17.25
N VAL A 2 18.46 -2.89 16.65
CA VAL A 2 17.33 -2.58 15.76
C VAL A 2 17.52 -3.42 14.50
N ASP A 3 16.55 -4.27 14.19
CA ASP A 3 16.53 -5.01 12.93
C ASP A 3 16.17 -4.03 11.80
N VAL A 4 17.20 -3.57 11.10
CA VAL A 4 17.07 -2.61 9.99
C VAL A 4 16.21 -3.20 8.87
N GLN A 5 16.36 -4.50 8.57
CA GLN A 5 15.59 -5.13 7.51
C GLN A 5 14.10 -5.19 7.86
N LEU A 6 13.77 -5.46 9.12
CA LEU A 6 12.38 -5.39 9.59
C LEU A 6 11.79 -3.98 9.43
N GLN A 7 12.56 -2.92 9.72
CA GLN A 7 12.05 -1.56 9.53
C GLN A 7 11.88 -1.22 8.05
N THR A 8 12.82 -1.62 7.19
CA THR A 8 12.69 -1.50 5.75
C THR A 8 11.43 -2.21 5.24
N LEU A 9 11.21 -3.47 5.64
CA LEU A 9 10.01 -4.23 5.30
C LEU A 9 8.74 -3.48 5.69
N ARG A 10 8.66 -3.00 6.95
CA ARG A 10 7.48 -2.28 7.47
C ARG A 10 7.21 -0.98 6.71
N ILE A 11 8.25 -0.21 6.41
CA ILE A 11 8.13 1.04 5.67
C ILE A 11 7.66 0.77 4.24
N CYS A 12 8.27 -0.20 3.55
CA CYS A 12 7.85 -0.57 2.20
C CYS A 12 6.42 -1.12 2.18
N ALA A 13 6.03 -1.92 3.17
CA ALA A 13 4.66 -2.41 3.31
C ALA A 13 3.64 -1.28 3.56
N LEU A 14 4.02 -0.22 4.27
CA LEU A 14 3.17 0.96 4.47
C LEU A 14 3.05 1.86 3.23
N LEU A 15 4.00 1.77 2.29
CA LEU A 15 4.08 2.66 1.13
C LEU A 15 3.79 1.99 -0.22
N HIS A 16 3.61 0.67 -0.25
CA HIS A 16 3.47 -0.10 -1.50
C HIS A 16 2.39 0.43 -2.45
N ASP A 17 1.27 0.91 -1.89
CA ASP A 17 0.11 1.39 -2.64
C ASP A 17 -0.01 2.92 -2.70
N ILE A 18 1.02 3.68 -2.27
CA ILE A 18 0.95 5.16 -2.25
C ILE A 18 0.74 5.78 -3.64
N GLY A 19 1.21 5.09 -4.68
CA GLY A 19 1.03 5.49 -6.08
C GLY A 19 -0.42 5.53 -6.54
N LYS A 20 -1.34 4.87 -5.83
CA LYS A 20 -2.77 4.91 -6.15
C LYS A 20 -3.31 6.34 -6.16
N LEU A 21 -2.87 7.19 -5.22
CA LEU A 21 -3.29 8.60 -5.17
C LEU A 21 -2.90 9.38 -6.42
N GLU A 22 -1.69 9.16 -6.94
CA GLU A 22 -1.21 9.82 -8.17
C GLU A 22 -2.07 9.40 -9.37
N CYS A 23 -2.39 8.10 -9.45
CA CYS A 23 -3.26 7.59 -10.50
C CYS A 23 -4.67 8.17 -10.41
N TRP A 24 -5.23 8.25 -9.21
CA TRP A 24 -6.58 8.76 -9.01
C TRP A 24 -6.67 10.27 -9.29
N ALA A 25 -5.72 11.05 -8.79
CA ALA A 25 -5.65 12.50 -9.00
C ALA A 25 -5.49 12.87 -10.48
N ASN A 26 -4.77 12.05 -11.25
CA ASN A 26 -4.46 12.35 -12.66
C ASN A 26 -5.23 11.47 -13.66
N ARG A 27 -6.22 10.70 -13.20
CA ARG A 27 -7.01 9.75 -14.02
C ARG A 27 -6.13 8.81 -14.85
N ARG A 28 -5.07 8.28 -14.25
CA ARG A 28 -4.21 7.27 -14.89
C ARG A 28 -4.79 5.87 -14.72
N PRO A 29 -4.42 4.91 -15.60
CA PRO A 29 -4.76 3.51 -15.43
C PRO A 29 -4.31 2.94 -14.07
N TRP A 30 -5.02 1.92 -13.59
CA TRP A 30 -4.76 1.30 -12.30
C TRP A 30 -3.36 0.73 -12.21
N LEU A 31 -2.88 0.04 -13.26
CA LEU A 31 -1.54 -0.56 -13.30
C LEU A 31 -0.41 0.48 -13.13
N GLU A 32 -0.67 1.75 -13.43
CA GLU A 32 0.33 2.81 -13.28
C GLU A 32 0.62 3.16 -11.81
N HIS A 33 -0.15 2.65 -10.85
CA HIS A 33 0.15 2.90 -9.44
C HIS A 33 1.51 2.31 -9.05
N ILE A 34 1.95 1.24 -9.71
CA ILE A 34 3.25 0.60 -9.51
C ILE A 34 4.41 1.55 -9.84
N PRO A 35 4.56 2.05 -11.09
CA PRO A 35 5.61 3.03 -11.39
C PRO A 35 5.42 4.35 -10.62
N CYS A 36 4.18 4.76 -10.32
CA CYS A 36 3.95 5.94 -9.47
C CYS A 36 4.48 5.74 -8.04
N THR A 37 4.24 4.57 -7.41
CA THR A 37 4.82 4.21 -6.10
C THR A 37 6.34 4.32 -6.15
N TYR A 38 6.98 3.76 -7.19
CA TYR A 38 8.43 3.83 -7.34
C TYR A 38 8.93 5.28 -7.38
N GLU A 39 8.36 6.13 -8.22
CA GLU A 39 8.81 7.54 -8.34
C GLU A 39 8.62 8.31 -7.03
N ILE A 40 7.47 8.13 -6.36
CA ILE A 40 7.16 8.78 -5.08
C ILE A 40 8.16 8.37 -3.99
N VAL A 41 8.37 7.06 -3.83
CA VAL A 41 9.22 6.51 -2.78
C VAL A 41 10.69 6.80 -3.09
N LYS A 42 11.13 6.71 -4.35
CA LYS A 42 12.51 7.03 -4.75
C LYS A 42 12.87 8.47 -4.45
N ALA A 43 11.98 9.41 -4.76
CA ALA A 43 12.18 10.82 -4.48
C ALA A 43 12.24 11.16 -2.99
N SER A 44 11.75 10.27 -2.12
CA SER A 44 11.61 10.49 -0.69
C SER A 44 12.61 9.70 0.17
N LEU A 45 12.81 8.42 -0.14
CA LEU A 45 13.55 7.45 0.66
C LEU A 45 14.70 6.77 -0.11
N GLY A 46 14.77 6.95 -1.43
CA GLY A 46 15.81 6.36 -2.29
C GLY A 46 15.38 5.06 -2.99
N GLU A 47 16.28 4.59 -3.86
CA GLU A 47 16.04 3.50 -4.82
C GLU A 47 15.63 2.18 -4.15
N GLU A 48 16.30 1.78 -3.08
CA GLU A 48 16.08 0.48 -2.41
C GLU A 48 14.64 0.35 -1.89
N TYR A 49 14.16 1.36 -1.18
CA TYR A 49 12.78 1.42 -0.70
C TYR A 49 11.77 1.45 -1.84
N ALA A 50 12.10 2.16 -2.93
CA ALA A 50 11.23 2.30 -4.08
C ALA A 50 10.99 0.98 -4.80
N VAL A 51 12.07 0.22 -5.06
CA VAL A 51 11.98 -1.10 -5.71
C VAL A 51 11.18 -2.07 -4.86
N ALA A 52 11.46 -2.13 -3.55
CA ALA A 52 10.76 -3.01 -2.63
C ALA A 52 9.27 -2.66 -2.47
N SER A 53 8.92 -1.38 -2.43
CA SER A 53 7.53 -0.93 -2.33
C SER A 53 6.76 -1.19 -3.62
N MET A 54 7.41 -1.02 -4.77
CA MET A 54 6.80 -1.21 -6.09
C MET A 54 6.49 -2.69 -6.39
N ARG A 55 7.37 -3.62 -6.01
CA ARG A 55 7.30 -5.03 -6.41
C ARG A 55 6.46 -5.89 -5.47
N HIS A 56 5.15 -5.65 -5.44
CA HIS A 56 4.23 -6.36 -4.53
C HIS A 56 3.07 -7.08 -5.23
N HIS A 57 2.99 -7.07 -6.57
CA HIS A 57 1.99 -7.80 -7.35
C HIS A 57 2.63 -8.95 -8.14
N ALA A 58 2.00 -10.12 -8.19
CA ALA A 58 2.53 -11.31 -8.89
C ALA A 58 1.57 -11.88 -9.96
N GLY A 59 0.50 -11.16 -10.29
CA GLY A 59 -0.54 -11.62 -11.22
C GLY A 59 -0.15 -11.47 -12.71
N LEU A 60 -0.78 -12.25 -13.58
CA LEU A 60 -0.55 -12.24 -15.04
C LEU A 60 -0.81 -10.88 -15.72
N SER A 61 -1.55 -9.99 -15.06
CA SER A 61 -1.81 -8.62 -15.54
C SER A 61 -0.60 -7.69 -15.39
N TYR A 62 0.43 -8.10 -14.66
CA TYR A 62 1.60 -7.28 -14.36
C TYR A 62 2.84 -7.75 -15.13
N PRO A 63 3.65 -6.82 -15.67
CA PRO A 63 4.97 -7.14 -16.21
C PRO A 63 5.85 -7.88 -15.19
N VAL A 64 6.63 -8.85 -15.66
CA VAL A 64 7.44 -9.75 -14.81
C VAL A 64 8.48 -8.96 -13.99
N GLU A 65 8.95 -7.83 -14.50
CA GLU A 65 9.86 -6.92 -13.80
C GLU A 65 9.27 -6.27 -12.54
N TYR A 66 7.94 -6.26 -12.42
CA TYR A 66 7.20 -5.76 -11.24
C TYR A 66 6.87 -6.86 -10.25
N ASN A 67 7.14 -8.13 -10.60
CA ASN A 67 6.92 -9.24 -9.68
C ASN A 67 7.92 -9.21 -8.52
N PRO A 68 7.53 -9.73 -7.35
CA PRO A 68 8.44 -9.96 -6.23
C PRO A 68 9.63 -10.85 -6.62
N GLN A 69 10.84 -10.39 -6.31
CA GLN A 69 12.11 -11.07 -6.59
C GLN A 69 12.85 -11.44 -5.29
N THR A 70 12.82 -10.56 -4.30
CA THR A 70 13.46 -10.75 -3.00
C THR A 70 12.50 -11.35 -1.97
N GLU A 71 13.03 -11.84 -0.84
CA GLU A 71 12.20 -12.31 0.26
C GLU A 71 11.31 -11.19 0.82
N LEU A 72 11.86 -9.99 1.02
CA LEU A 72 11.12 -8.82 1.50
C LEU A 72 9.93 -8.51 0.59
N GLU A 73 10.16 -8.47 -0.73
CA GLU A 73 9.10 -8.24 -1.73
C GLU A 73 8.03 -9.36 -1.71
N LYS A 74 8.44 -10.63 -1.55
CA LYS A 74 7.51 -11.76 -1.45
C LYS A 74 6.64 -11.68 -0.20
N ILE A 75 7.21 -11.26 0.92
CA ILE A 75 6.48 -11.04 2.17
C ILE A 75 5.46 -9.92 2.00
N ILE A 76 5.84 -8.79 1.38
CA ILE A 76 4.92 -7.68 1.12
C ILE A 76 3.78 -8.12 0.21
N CYS A 77 4.09 -8.84 -0.88
CA CYS A 77 3.09 -9.37 -1.79
C CYS A 77 2.07 -10.28 -1.09
N LEU A 78 2.57 -11.22 -0.29
CA LEU A 78 1.72 -12.13 0.47
C LEU A 78 0.85 -11.38 1.50
N ALA A 79 1.46 -10.46 2.24
CA ALA A 79 0.77 -9.65 3.23
C ALA A 79 -0.29 -8.73 2.62
N ASN A 80 -0.03 -8.18 1.43
CA ASN A 80 -0.98 -7.38 0.66
C ASN A 80 -2.21 -8.23 0.28
N ASN A 81 -1.98 -9.45 -0.20
CA ASN A 81 -3.06 -10.38 -0.54
C ASN A 81 -3.90 -10.76 0.70
N PHE A 82 -3.24 -10.94 1.86
CA PHE A 82 -3.93 -11.25 3.12
C PHE A 82 -4.77 -10.06 3.60
N ALA A 83 -4.25 -8.84 3.48
CA ALA A 83 -4.94 -7.61 3.88
C ALA A 83 -6.14 -7.28 2.98
N ALA A 84 -6.03 -7.56 1.68
CA ALA A 84 -7.10 -7.29 0.72
C ALA A 84 -8.34 -8.17 0.96
N GLY A 85 -8.16 -9.40 1.46
CA GLY A 85 -9.26 -10.36 1.71
C GLY A 85 -10.06 -10.79 0.46
N ALA A 86 -9.76 -10.20 -0.70
CA ALA A 86 -10.41 -10.45 -1.96
C ALA A 86 -9.44 -11.18 -2.91
N TYR A 87 -9.88 -12.34 -3.41
CA TYR A 87 -9.23 -13.01 -4.52
C TYR A 87 -9.77 -12.47 -5.83
N GLY A 88 -8.93 -11.91 -6.70
CA GLY A 88 -9.34 -11.47 -8.03
C GLY A 88 -8.48 -10.34 -8.59
N ARG A 89 -8.73 -9.94 -9.85
CA ARG A 89 -8.07 -8.78 -10.47
C ARG A 89 -8.54 -7.49 -9.81
N GLU A 90 -7.65 -6.53 -9.55
CA GLU A 90 -8.04 -5.15 -9.16
C GLU A 90 -8.74 -4.43 -10.32
N GLU A 91 -8.37 -4.74 -11.56
CA GLU A 91 -9.03 -4.20 -12.74
C GLU A 91 -10.47 -4.74 -12.90
N PRO A 92 -11.44 -3.89 -13.26
CA PRO A 92 -12.76 -4.36 -13.65
C PRO A 92 -12.68 -5.16 -14.96
N GLU A 93 -13.35 -6.32 -15.02
CA GLU A 93 -13.44 -7.13 -16.25
C GLU A 93 -14.06 -6.35 -17.43
N HIS A 94 -14.93 -5.38 -17.11
CA HIS A 94 -15.60 -4.50 -18.05
C HIS A 94 -15.68 -3.07 -17.50
N GLY A 95 -15.34 -2.06 -18.30
CA GLY A 95 -15.49 -0.65 -17.93
C GLY A 95 -14.35 0.24 -18.42
N ALA A 96 -14.40 1.51 -18.02
CA ALA A 96 -13.28 2.42 -18.26
C ALA A 96 -12.04 1.92 -17.52
N PRO A 97 -10.84 2.02 -18.13
CA PRO A 97 -9.59 1.61 -17.48
C PRO A 97 -9.15 2.58 -16.37
N TYR A 98 -10.01 3.55 -16.02
CA TYR A 98 -9.76 4.61 -15.07
C TYR A 98 -10.71 4.47 -13.88
N PRO A 99 -10.27 4.86 -12.68
CA PRO A 99 -11.14 4.87 -11.51
C PRO A 99 -12.40 5.71 -11.76
N LYS A 100 -13.56 5.13 -11.46
CA LYS A 100 -14.82 5.86 -11.31
C LYS A 100 -14.74 6.71 -10.01
N PRO A 101 -15.71 7.61 -9.71
CA PRO A 101 -15.57 8.53 -8.57
C PRO A 101 -15.02 7.83 -7.33
N ILE A 102 -13.86 8.30 -6.87
CA ILE A 102 -13.15 7.69 -5.74
C ILE A 102 -14.03 7.90 -4.53
N SER A 103 -14.55 6.82 -3.98
CA SER A 103 -15.52 6.88 -2.90
C SER A 103 -15.31 5.73 -1.94
N LEU A 104 -15.39 6.03 -0.65
CA LEU A 104 -15.40 5.04 0.41
C LEU A 104 -16.86 4.74 0.77
N ALA A 105 -17.24 3.47 0.66
CA ALA A 105 -18.55 2.98 1.04
C ALA A 105 -18.63 2.64 2.53
N HIS A 106 -19.86 2.44 3.03
CA HIS A 106 -20.10 1.93 4.37
C HIS A 106 -19.87 0.41 4.40
N VAL A 107 -19.10 -0.08 5.37
CA VAL A 107 -18.71 -1.51 5.53
C VAL A 107 -19.87 -2.50 5.65
N LEU A 108 -21.05 -2.02 6.06
CA LEU A 108 -22.27 -2.84 6.13
C LEU A 108 -23.18 -2.68 4.90
N SER A 109 -22.70 -2.05 3.83
CA SER A 109 -23.42 -1.86 2.57
C SER A 109 -22.74 -2.61 1.43
N ASP A 110 -23.47 -2.87 0.36
CA ASP A 110 -22.99 -3.44 -0.90
C ASP A 110 -22.30 -2.41 -1.82
N GLY A 111 -21.85 -1.29 -1.26
CA GLY A 111 -21.36 -0.13 -2.02
C GLY A 111 -22.40 0.95 -2.29
N SER A 112 -23.68 0.67 -2.00
CA SER A 112 -24.77 1.64 -2.23
C SER A 112 -24.75 2.84 -1.29
N VAL A 113 -24.14 2.72 -0.12
CA VAL A 113 -24.06 3.80 0.88
C VAL A 113 -22.66 4.40 0.89
N VAL A 114 -22.50 5.53 0.21
CA VAL A 114 -21.23 6.27 0.16
C VAL A 114 -21.03 7.10 1.43
N ARG A 115 -19.89 6.92 2.10
CA ARG A 115 -19.48 7.72 3.27
C ARG A 115 -18.80 9.02 2.86
N ARG A 116 -17.88 8.94 1.89
CA ARG A 116 -17.13 10.09 1.35
C ARG A 116 -16.79 9.83 -0.11
N SER A 117 -16.82 10.89 -0.91
CA SER A 117 -16.29 10.92 -2.27
C SER A 117 -15.18 11.95 -2.35
N PHE A 118 -14.27 11.77 -3.31
CA PHE A 118 -13.13 12.66 -3.52
C PHE A 118 -13.11 13.15 -4.96
N VAL A 119 -12.78 14.43 -5.13
CA VAL A 119 -12.39 14.99 -6.43
C VAL A 119 -10.88 14.94 -6.62
N GLU A 120 -10.45 15.09 -7.87
CA GLU A 120 -9.05 15.02 -8.27
C GLU A 120 -8.16 16.01 -7.51
N GLU A 121 -8.64 17.22 -7.25
CA GLU A 121 -7.88 18.25 -6.54
C GLU A 121 -7.63 17.89 -5.08
N GLU A 122 -8.60 17.25 -4.40
CA GLU A 122 -8.43 16.78 -3.02
C GLU A 122 -7.35 15.69 -2.96
N LEU A 123 -7.39 14.75 -3.90
CA LEU A 123 -6.42 13.65 -4.00
C LEU A 123 -5.00 14.18 -4.29
N ALA A 124 -4.88 15.15 -5.20
CA ALA A 124 -3.61 15.78 -5.53
C ALA A 124 -3.00 16.52 -4.33
N GLU A 125 -3.80 17.28 -3.58
CA GLU A 125 -3.32 18.01 -2.41
C GLU A 125 -2.92 17.03 -1.28
N ALA A 126 -3.72 16.00 -1.03
CA ALA A 126 -3.38 14.96 -0.06
C ALA A 126 -2.05 14.27 -0.40
N LEU A 127 -1.86 13.90 -1.66
CA LEU A 127 -0.60 13.30 -2.14
C LEU A 127 0.58 14.24 -1.93
N LYS A 128 0.45 15.50 -2.32
CA LYS A 128 1.52 16.51 -2.17
C LYS A 128 1.93 16.69 -0.70
N VAL A 129 0.96 16.75 0.21
CA VAL A 129 1.23 16.84 1.65
C VAL A 129 1.96 15.60 2.15
N LEU A 130 1.51 14.40 1.74
CA LEU A 130 2.14 13.14 2.12
C LEU A 130 3.57 13.03 1.60
N GLN A 131 3.79 13.31 0.31
CA GLN A 131 5.13 13.30 -0.31
C GLN A 131 6.12 14.19 0.44
N LYS A 132 5.70 15.43 0.75
CA LYS A 132 6.54 16.37 1.50
C LYS A 132 6.95 15.79 2.85
N LYS A 133 5.98 15.28 3.62
CA LYS A 133 6.22 14.76 4.98
C LYS A 133 7.02 13.45 4.97
N ILE A 134 6.75 12.53 4.04
CA ILE A 134 7.55 11.29 3.89
C ILE A 134 9.00 11.64 3.57
N LYS A 135 9.23 12.61 2.68
CA LYS A 135 10.58 13.08 2.36
C LYS A 135 11.30 13.70 3.56
N GLU A 136 10.59 14.45 4.41
CA GLU A 136 11.15 15.00 5.66
C GLU A 136 11.59 13.88 6.61
N VAL A 137 10.78 12.83 6.80
CA VAL A 137 11.16 11.65 7.60
C VAL A 137 12.36 10.91 6.99
N GLY A 138 12.38 10.79 5.66
CA GLY A 138 13.42 10.11 4.89
C GLY A 138 14.84 10.61 5.14
N VAL A 139 15.02 11.87 5.56
CA VAL A 139 16.33 12.46 5.87
C VAL A 139 17.08 11.69 6.96
N SER A 140 16.36 11.08 7.92
CA SER A 140 16.98 10.41 9.07
C SER A 140 16.82 8.89 9.08
N ILE A 141 16.29 8.31 8.00
CA ILE A 141 15.94 6.88 7.94
C ILE A 141 17.15 5.94 8.11
N ALA A 142 18.32 6.34 7.61
CA ALA A 142 19.54 5.55 7.72
C ALA A 142 20.09 5.50 9.15
N GLU A 143 19.87 6.55 9.94
CA GLU A 143 20.38 6.69 11.30
C GLU A 143 19.40 6.12 12.33
N ARG A 144 18.09 6.32 12.09
CA ARG A 144 17.00 6.03 13.03
C ARG A 144 15.84 5.32 12.33
N PRO A 145 16.04 4.08 11.84
CA PRO A 145 15.06 3.40 10.99
C PRO A 145 13.77 3.04 11.74
N LEU A 146 13.83 2.74 13.05
CA LEU A 146 12.65 2.44 13.85
C LEU A 146 11.80 3.70 14.06
N GLU A 147 12.44 4.81 14.40
CA GLU A 147 11.78 6.10 14.57
C GLU A 147 11.18 6.57 13.25
N ALA A 148 11.90 6.44 12.13
CA ALA A 148 11.38 6.75 10.80
C ALA A 148 10.14 5.91 10.43
N TYR A 149 10.15 4.61 10.76
CA TYR A 149 8.97 3.77 10.61
C TYR A 149 7.78 4.28 11.44
N LEU A 150 7.98 4.60 12.71
CA LEU A 150 6.93 5.10 13.60
C LEU A 150 6.39 6.46 13.13
N GLU A 151 7.27 7.35 12.68
CA GLU A 151 6.88 8.65 12.12
C GLU A 151 6.05 8.50 10.83
N ILE A 152 6.43 7.60 9.92
CA ILE A 152 5.64 7.27 8.72
C ILE A 152 4.30 6.65 9.13
N PHE A 153 4.28 5.74 10.09
CA PHE A 153 3.05 5.13 10.59
C PHE A 153 2.08 6.19 11.12
N ASP A 154 2.54 7.08 12.01
CA ASP A 154 1.71 8.13 12.60
C ASP A 154 1.26 9.17 11.56
N LEU A 155 2.13 9.47 10.59
CA LEU A 155 1.79 10.32 9.45
C LEU A 155 0.62 9.75 8.65
N LEU A 156 0.70 8.49 8.25
CA LEU A 156 -0.35 7.85 7.45
C LEU A 156 -1.63 7.65 8.29
N ALA A 157 -1.50 7.30 9.57
CA ALA A 157 -2.61 7.15 10.52
C ALA A 157 -3.38 8.45 10.79
N SER A 158 -2.74 9.60 10.65
CA SER A 158 -3.36 10.91 10.83
C SER A 158 -3.78 11.58 9.52
N SER A 159 -3.57 10.92 8.38
CA SER A 159 -3.87 11.44 7.05
C SER A 159 -5.29 11.14 6.57
N GLU A 160 -5.66 11.73 5.43
CA GLU A 160 -6.93 11.48 4.75
C GLU A 160 -7.05 10.06 4.16
N LEU A 161 -5.97 9.27 4.14
CA LEU A 161 -6.00 7.86 3.73
C LEU A 161 -6.98 7.01 4.54
N ARG A 162 -7.39 7.48 5.72
CA ARG A 162 -8.44 6.86 6.55
C ARG A 162 -9.83 6.93 5.95
N GLU A 163 -10.06 7.90 5.09
CA GLU A 163 -11.34 8.13 4.44
C GLU A 163 -11.30 7.81 2.94
N MET A 164 -10.10 7.60 2.36
CA MET A 164 -9.94 7.15 0.98
C MET A 164 -10.04 5.63 0.90
N PRO A 165 -10.72 5.05 -0.10
CA PRO A 165 -10.84 3.60 -0.22
C PRO A 165 -9.51 2.96 -0.67
N SER A 166 -9.26 1.68 -0.35
CA SER A 166 -8.11 0.91 -0.85
C SER A 166 -8.35 0.35 -2.26
N ASP A 167 -9.62 0.16 -2.63
CA ASP A 167 -10.11 -0.31 -3.92
C ASP A 167 -11.25 0.60 -4.40
N THR A 168 -11.37 0.88 -5.69
CA THR A 168 -12.40 1.80 -6.21
C THR A 168 -13.61 1.09 -6.82
N ARG A 169 -13.63 -0.24 -6.79
CA ARG A 169 -14.78 -1.06 -7.24
C ARG A 169 -15.88 -0.97 -6.19
N THR A 170 -17.11 -0.66 -6.63
CA THR A 170 -18.27 -0.40 -5.75
C THR A 170 -18.55 -1.48 -4.70
N SER A 171 -18.27 -2.76 -4.96
CA SER A 171 -18.52 -3.81 -3.97
C SER A 171 -17.34 -4.10 -3.03
N LEU A 172 -16.22 -3.38 -3.18
CA LEU A 172 -14.95 -3.62 -2.48
C LEU A 172 -14.31 -2.32 -1.94
N ASN A 173 -14.98 -1.18 -2.11
CA ASN A 173 -14.49 0.14 -1.74
C ASN A 173 -14.90 0.55 -0.32
N ASP A 174 -15.06 -0.40 0.59
CA ASP A 174 -15.49 -0.19 1.97
C ASP A 174 -14.34 -0.24 3.00
N VAL A 175 -13.16 -0.69 2.57
CA VAL A 175 -11.92 -0.63 3.32
C VAL A 175 -11.14 0.62 2.95
N SER A 176 -10.67 1.36 3.95
CA SER A 176 -9.83 2.53 3.69
C SER A 176 -8.40 2.14 3.36
N LEU A 177 -7.74 2.96 2.54
CA LEU A 177 -6.34 2.75 2.14
C LEU A 177 -5.42 2.70 3.35
N TRP A 178 -5.64 3.53 4.37
CA TRP A 178 -4.89 3.42 5.63
C TRP A 178 -5.04 2.04 6.30
N ASN A 179 -6.27 1.52 6.41
CA ASN A 179 -6.50 0.24 7.07
C ASN A 179 -5.87 -0.92 6.27
N HIS A 180 -5.93 -0.87 4.94
CA HIS A 180 -5.23 -1.80 4.06
C HIS A 180 -3.72 -1.79 4.30
N LEU A 181 -3.08 -0.61 4.18
CA LEU A 181 -1.64 -0.44 4.40
C LEU A 181 -1.21 -0.90 5.79
N LYS A 182 -1.97 -0.54 6.83
CA LYS A 182 -1.72 -0.93 8.22
C LYS A 182 -1.76 -2.46 8.39
N LEU A 183 -2.78 -3.12 7.85
CA LEU A 183 -2.92 -4.58 7.92
C LEU A 183 -1.83 -5.28 7.13
N THR A 184 -1.48 -4.80 5.94
CA THR A 184 -0.35 -5.30 5.15
C THR A 184 0.96 -5.23 5.95
N ALA A 185 1.25 -4.08 6.58
CA ALA A 185 2.44 -3.94 7.41
C ALA A 185 2.43 -4.85 8.65
N ALA A 186 1.27 -5.09 9.25
CA ALA A 186 1.10 -6.00 10.39
C ALA A 186 1.35 -7.46 9.98
N PHE A 187 0.74 -7.93 8.89
CA PHE A 187 0.97 -9.28 8.36
C PHE A 187 2.42 -9.47 7.94
N ALA A 188 3.01 -8.51 7.22
CA ALA A 188 4.41 -8.56 6.81
C ALA A 188 5.35 -8.67 8.02
N THR A 189 5.09 -7.89 9.08
CA THR A 189 5.83 -7.97 10.34
C THR A 189 5.74 -9.36 10.96
N CYS A 190 4.54 -9.93 11.05
CA CYS A 190 4.35 -11.26 11.64
C CYS A 190 5.09 -12.33 10.83
N ILE A 191 4.97 -12.31 9.50
CA ILE A 191 5.66 -13.24 8.61
C ILE A 191 7.18 -13.16 8.80
N TRP A 192 7.74 -11.95 8.84
CA TRP A 192 9.17 -11.76 9.10
C TRP A 192 9.60 -12.32 10.45
N MET A 193 8.87 -11.97 11.50
CA MET A 193 9.16 -12.42 12.87
C MET A 193 8.99 -13.93 13.06
N ASP A 194 8.11 -14.56 12.29
CA ASP A 194 7.89 -16.01 12.30
C ASP A 194 8.93 -16.77 11.45
N GLY A 195 9.98 -16.10 10.95
CA GLY A 195 11.10 -16.74 10.26
C GLY A 195 11.09 -16.59 8.74
N GLY A 196 10.34 -15.61 8.20
CA GLY A 196 10.40 -15.24 6.80
C GLY A 196 9.39 -15.97 5.90
N TYR A 197 9.61 -15.91 4.60
CA TYR A 197 8.64 -16.42 3.61
C TYR A 197 8.73 -17.94 3.48
N ARG A 198 7.58 -18.62 3.66
CA ARG A 198 7.44 -20.09 3.59
C ARG A 198 6.41 -20.55 2.55
N GLY A 199 6.15 -19.74 1.52
CA GLY A 199 5.15 -20.00 0.48
C GLY A 199 3.83 -19.25 0.72
N ASP A 200 2.87 -19.40 -0.19
CA ASP A 200 1.67 -18.53 -0.23
C ASP A 200 0.49 -19.00 0.62
N ALA A 201 0.59 -20.19 1.25
CA ALA A 201 -0.51 -20.74 2.03
C ALA A 201 -0.58 -20.09 3.43
N TYR A 202 -1.78 -19.69 3.85
CA TYR A 202 -2.04 -19.09 5.17
C TYR A 202 -1.57 -19.98 6.32
N ASP A 203 -1.80 -21.30 6.22
CA ASP A 203 -1.45 -22.29 7.24
C ASP A 203 0.06 -22.39 7.50
N ASN A 204 0.88 -21.77 6.65
CA ASN A 204 2.32 -21.74 6.83
C ASN A 204 2.77 -20.69 7.85
N TYR A 205 1.88 -19.88 8.45
CA TYR A 205 2.23 -18.75 9.30
C TYR A 205 1.41 -18.67 10.58
N ASN A 206 2.04 -18.23 11.67
CA ASN A 206 1.37 -17.92 12.92
C ASN A 206 1.22 -16.40 13.08
N PHE A 207 -0.03 -15.93 13.16
CA PHE A 207 -0.33 -14.52 13.41
C PHE A 207 -0.69 -14.32 14.88
N ALA A 208 0.04 -13.44 15.55
CA ALA A 208 -0.31 -12.98 16.89
C ALA A 208 -0.83 -11.54 16.77
N ILE A 209 -2.06 -11.33 17.23
CA ILE A 209 -2.58 -9.98 17.48
C ILE A 209 -2.06 -9.58 18.86
N LEU A 210 -1.10 -8.66 18.90
CA LEU A 210 -0.64 -8.02 20.13
C LEU A 210 -1.50 -6.79 20.44
#